data_AF-A0A9Q5P008-F1
#
_entry.id   AF-A0A9Q5P008-F1
#
_cell.length_a   1.000
_cell.length_b   1.000
_cell.length_c   1.000
_cell.angle_alpha   90.00
_cell.angle_beta   90.00
_cell.angle_gamma   90.00
#
_symmetry.space_group_name_H-M   'P 1'
#
loop_
_entity.id
_entity.type
_entity.pdbx_description
1 polymer ?
#
loop_
_entity_poly.entity_id
_entity_poly.type
_entity_poly.pdbx_seq_one_letter_code
_entity_poly.pdbx_strand_id
1 'polypeptide(L)'
;MAAADSAINSLSEDSKENYSTRLSNVKEKYAKQEKDNADKAAKEKAQAEQAAKTQAEADKKVQAEADKHAAQEQAAQAPQALVDNNNSATVYITPTGKRYHTHPHGNGSFSSTTIENAEAQGYTPCEKCY
;
A
#
# COMPACT_ATOMS: atom_id res chain seq x y z
N MET A 1 36.84 56.37 -18.24
CA MET A 1 35.52 56.77 -18.79
C MET A 1 35.61 57.92 -19.79
N ALA A 2 36.49 58.92 -19.65
CA ALA A 2 36.54 60.09 -20.56
C ALA A 2 36.82 59.82 -22.06
N ALA A 3 37.48 58.72 -22.43
CA ALA A 3 37.81 58.42 -23.83
C ALA A 3 36.64 57.82 -24.64
N ALA A 4 35.68 57.16 -23.98
CA ALA A 4 34.54 56.53 -24.65
C ALA A 4 33.46 57.57 -25.00
N ASP A 5 33.18 58.50 -24.08
CA ASP A 5 32.23 59.60 -24.29
C ASP A 5 32.69 60.56 -25.41
N SER A 6 33.99 60.84 -25.52
CA SER A 6 34.54 61.74 -26.53
C SER A 6 34.51 61.14 -27.95
N ALA A 7 34.52 59.82 -28.09
CA ALA A 7 34.39 59.13 -29.37
C ALA A 7 32.94 59.09 -29.88
N ILE A 8 31.97 58.96 -28.96
CA ILE A 8 30.53 59.01 -29.29
C ILE A 8 30.14 60.41 -29.76
N ASN A 9 30.72 61.47 -29.17
CA ASN A 9 30.35 62.83 -29.54
C ASN A 9 30.80 63.26 -30.96
N SER A 10 31.78 62.57 -31.53
CA SER A 10 32.31 62.80 -32.90
C SER A 10 31.58 62.03 -34.00
N LEU A 11 30.63 61.16 -33.64
CA LEU A 11 29.79 60.43 -34.60
C LEU A 11 28.64 61.34 -35.08
N SER A 12 28.21 61.15 -36.33
CA SER A 12 27.07 61.87 -36.90
C SER A 12 25.81 61.67 -36.05
N GLU A 13 24.91 62.65 -36.03
CA GLU A 13 23.67 62.57 -35.22
C GLU A 13 22.86 61.31 -35.54
N ASP A 14 22.85 60.90 -36.82
CA ASP A 14 22.26 59.64 -37.29
C ASP A 14 22.88 58.38 -36.63
N SER A 15 24.20 58.37 -36.43
CA SER A 15 24.89 57.26 -35.75
C SER A 15 24.62 57.23 -34.24
N LYS A 16 24.45 58.41 -33.61
CA LYS A 16 24.06 58.51 -32.19
C LYS A 16 22.63 58.03 -31.98
N GLU A 17 21.71 58.39 -32.87
CA GLU A 17 20.30 57.98 -32.83
C GLU A 17 20.15 56.47 -33.07
N ASN A 18 20.90 55.91 -34.02
CA ASN A 18 21.00 54.46 -34.24
C ASN A 18 21.60 53.72 -33.04
N TYR A 19 22.64 54.26 -32.41
CA TYR A 19 23.24 53.66 -31.21
C TYR A 19 22.27 53.67 -30.02
N SER A 20 21.60 54.81 -29.78
CA SER A 20 20.58 54.95 -28.73
C SER A 20 19.43 53.96 -28.92
N THR A 21 18.95 53.83 -30.17
CA THR A 21 17.89 52.88 -30.53
C THR A 21 18.32 51.42 -30.32
N ARG A 22 19.57 51.08 -30.63
CA ARG A 22 20.09 49.72 -30.36
C ARG A 22 20.22 49.48 -28.86
N LEU A 23 20.64 50.47 -28.10
CA LEU A 23 20.79 50.38 -26.64
C LEU A 23 19.42 50.20 -25.95
N SER A 24 18.39 50.94 -26.37
CA SER A 24 17.03 50.80 -25.83
C SER A 24 16.43 49.42 -26.14
N ASN A 25 16.56 48.94 -27.38
CA ASN A 25 16.11 47.61 -27.79
C ASN A 25 16.81 46.49 -27.02
N VAL A 26 18.13 46.62 -26.79
CA VAL A 26 18.90 45.66 -26.00
C VAL A 26 18.40 45.66 -24.55
N LYS A 27 18.19 46.83 -23.95
CA LYS A 27 17.70 46.97 -22.58
C LYS A 27 16.30 46.37 -22.40
N GLU A 28 15.41 46.60 -23.37
CA GLU A 28 14.07 46.03 -23.36
C GLU A 28 14.09 44.50 -23.51
N LYS A 29 14.98 43.96 -24.36
CA LYS A 29 15.17 42.51 -24.49
C LYS A 29 15.70 41.88 -23.21
N TYR A 30 16.67 42.49 -22.53
CA TYR A 30 17.16 41.98 -21.25
C TYR A 30 16.06 42.03 -20.18
N ALA A 31 15.32 43.12 -20.06
CA ALA A 31 14.21 43.22 -19.10
C ALA A 31 13.11 42.18 -19.36
N LYS A 32 12.81 41.88 -20.63
CA LYS A 32 11.84 40.84 -21.00
C LYS A 32 12.38 39.44 -20.68
N GLN A 33 13.64 39.17 -21.01
CA GLN A 33 14.31 37.91 -20.71
C GLN A 33 14.40 37.64 -19.20
N GLU A 34 14.63 38.66 -18.38
CA GLU A 34 14.64 38.54 -16.91
C GLU A 34 13.24 38.17 -16.37
N LYS A 35 12.17 38.77 -16.92
CA LYS A 35 10.80 38.39 -16.56
C LYS A 35 10.44 36.97 -17.00
N ASP A 36 10.78 36.57 -18.22
CA ASP A 36 10.55 35.21 -18.73
C ASP A 36 11.33 34.17 -17.90
N ASN A 37 12.57 34.47 -17.49
CA ASN A 37 13.35 33.57 -16.66
C ASN A 37 12.78 33.46 -15.23
N ALA A 38 12.28 34.57 -14.66
CA ALA A 38 11.61 34.57 -13.37
C ALA A 38 10.28 33.79 -13.40
N ASP A 39 9.46 33.93 -14.46
CA ASP A 39 8.23 33.17 -14.65
C ASP A 39 8.50 31.67 -14.85
N LYS A 40 9.51 31.33 -15.66
CA LYS A 40 9.92 29.93 -15.86
C LYS A 40 10.41 29.30 -14.55
N ALA A 41 11.24 30.01 -13.78
CA ALA A 41 11.71 29.54 -12.48
C ALA A 41 10.55 29.36 -11.47
N ALA A 42 9.57 30.26 -11.45
CA ALA A 42 8.39 30.14 -10.60
C ALA A 42 7.51 28.94 -10.99
N LYS A 43 7.29 28.72 -12.29
CA LYS A 43 6.53 27.57 -12.80
C LYS A 43 7.23 26.24 -12.52
N GLU A 44 8.54 26.17 -12.70
CA GLU A 44 9.33 24.96 -12.45
C GLU A 44 9.33 24.60 -10.95
N LYS A 45 9.40 25.61 -10.07
CA LYS A 45 9.32 25.43 -8.62
C LYS A 45 7.92 24.98 -8.16
N ALA A 46 6.86 25.50 -8.79
CA ALA A 46 5.48 25.07 -8.52
C ALA A 46 5.22 23.62 -9.00
N GLN A 47 5.75 23.23 -10.16
CA GLN A 47 5.63 21.86 -10.67
C GLN A 47 6.41 20.86 -9.81
N ALA A 48 7.61 21.21 -9.35
CA ALA A 48 8.39 20.37 -8.44
C ALA A 48 7.65 20.13 -7.09
N GLU A 49 6.97 21.16 -6.56
CA GLU A 49 6.22 21.04 -5.31
C GLU A 49 4.96 20.16 -5.46
N GLN A 50 4.25 20.26 -6.59
CA GLN A 50 3.12 19.36 -6.90
C GLN A 50 3.57 17.91 -7.08
N ALA A 51 4.69 17.67 -7.76
CA ALA A 51 5.25 16.33 -7.92
C ALA A 51 5.62 15.70 -6.57
N ALA A 52 6.24 16.47 -5.67
CA ALA A 52 6.61 16.00 -4.33
C ALA A 52 5.38 15.64 -3.46
N LYS A 53 4.30 16.43 -3.51
CA LYS A 53 3.05 16.12 -2.78
C LYS A 53 2.38 14.85 -3.30
N THR A 54 2.37 14.63 -4.61
CA THR A 54 1.75 13.45 -5.23
C THR A 54 2.50 12.17 -4.88
N GLN A 55 3.83 12.23 -4.83
CA GLN A 55 4.67 11.09 -4.43
C GLN A 55 4.42 10.69 -2.96
N ALA A 56 4.25 11.67 -2.07
CA ALA A 56 4.01 11.43 -0.64
C ALA A 56 2.61 10.84 -0.35
N GLU A 57 1.59 11.19 -1.14
CA GLU A 57 0.25 10.59 -1.01
C GLU A 57 0.17 9.17 -1.58
N ALA A 58 0.92 8.86 -2.65
CA ALA A 58 0.99 7.51 -3.20
C ALA A 58 1.63 6.52 -2.21
N ASP A 59 2.73 6.92 -1.55
CA ASP A 59 3.43 6.10 -0.57
C ASP A 59 2.56 5.76 0.66
N LYS A 60 1.77 6.73 1.14
CA LYS A 60 0.81 6.53 2.24
C LYS A 60 -0.33 5.55 1.92
N LYS A 61 -0.75 5.45 0.66
CA LYS A 61 -1.82 4.50 0.25
C LYS A 61 -1.29 3.08 0.14
N VAL A 62 -0.08 2.88 -0.38
CA VAL A 62 0.54 1.56 -0.50
C VAL A 62 0.80 0.92 0.87
N GLN A 63 1.27 1.71 1.84
CA GLN A 63 1.49 1.21 3.21
C GLN A 63 0.18 0.81 3.91
N ALA A 64 -0.93 1.52 3.66
CA ALA A 64 -2.23 1.23 4.25
C ALA A 64 -2.92 -0.02 3.66
N GLU A 65 -2.67 -0.34 2.39
CA GLU A 65 -3.20 -1.57 1.77
C GLU A 65 -2.39 -2.82 2.15
N ALA A 66 -1.07 -2.70 2.37
CA ALA A 66 -0.23 -3.80 2.84
C ALA A 66 -0.60 -4.26 4.28
N ASP A 67 -0.89 -3.31 5.17
CA ASP A 67 -1.30 -3.61 6.56
C ASP A 67 -2.67 -4.31 6.63
N LYS A 68 -3.58 -4.03 5.69
CA LYS A 68 -4.90 -4.67 5.62
C LYS A 68 -4.85 -6.12 5.14
N HIS A 69 -3.93 -6.47 4.25
CA HIS A 69 -3.77 -7.86 3.77
C HIS A 69 -3.13 -8.76 4.84
N ALA A 70 -2.12 -8.27 5.58
CA ALA A 70 -1.49 -9.04 6.66
C ALA A 70 -2.48 -9.40 7.80
N ALA A 71 -3.42 -8.50 8.13
CA ALA A 71 -4.44 -8.76 9.13
C ALA A 71 -5.51 -9.78 8.68
N GLN A 72 -5.79 -9.90 7.37
CA GLN A 72 -6.73 -10.91 6.86
C GLN A 72 -6.09 -12.31 6.76
N GLU A 73 -4.79 -12.40 6.49
CA GLU A 73 -4.09 -13.70 6.42
C GLU A 73 -3.87 -14.32 7.81
N GLN A 74 -3.68 -13.52 8.87
CA GLN A 74 -3.64 -14.04 10.24
C GLN A 74 -5.03 -14.42 10.80
N ALA A 75 -6.11 -13.85 10.28
CA ALA A 75 -7.48 -14.25 10.64
C ALA A 75 -7.95 -15.53 9.92
N ALA A 76 -7.34 -15.87 8.78
CA ALA A 76 -7.62 -17.11 8.04
C ALA A 76 -6.84 -18.33 8.59
N GLN A 77 -5.84 -18.12 9.45
CA GLN A 77 -5.09 -19.18 10.14
C GLN A 77 -5.55 -19.42 11.58
N ALA A 78 -6.59 -18.71 12.04
CA ALA A 78 -7.36 -19.20 13.17
C ALA A 78 -8.00 -20.52 12.73
N PRO A 79 -7.70 -21.66 13.38
CA PRO A 79 -8.31 -22.92 13.01
C PRO A 79 -9.82 -22.71 13.06
N GLN A 80 -10.47 -23.05 11.94
CA GLN A 80 -11.91 -23.26 11.86
C GLN A 80 -12.25 -24.48 12.75
N ALA A 81 -12.00 -24.38 14.05
CA ALA A 81 -12.34 -25.34 15.09
C ALA A 81 -13.54 -24.82 15.91
N LEU A 82 -14.44 -24.11 15.22
CA LEU A 82 -15.74 -23.70 15.73
C LEU A 82 -16.89 -24.41 14.99
N VAL A 83 -16.58 -25.33 14.08
CA VAL A 83 -17.53 -26.35 13.66
C VAL A 83 -17.47 -27.48 14.68
N ASP A 84 -18.58 -27.64 15.41
CA ASP A 84 -18.93 -28.86 16.13
C ASP A 84 -18.05 -29.26 17.33
N ASN A 85 -18.06 -28.42 18.38
CA ASN A 85 -17.56 -28.80 19.71
C ASN A 85 -18.24 -30.06 20.31
N ASN A 86 -19.35 -30.53 19.71
CA ASN A 86 -19.97 -31.80 20.10
C ASN A 86 -19.30 -33.02 19.43
N ASN A 87 -18.69 -32.90 18.26
CA ASN A 87 -18.23 -34.05 17.47
C ASN A 87 -16.77 -34.46 17.76
N SER A 88 -16.02 -33.57 18.42
CA SER A 88 -14.65 -33.80 18.86
C SER A 88 -14.53 -34.57 20.19
N ALA A 89 -15.63 -34.93 20.84
CA ALA A 89 -15.57 -35.71 22.08
C ALA A 89 -15.06 -37.14 21.81
N THR A 90 -14.22 -37.64 22.72
CA THR A 90 -13.64 -38.98 22.63
C THR A 90 -14.66 -40.01 23.12
N VAL A 91 -14.89 -41.06 22.33
CA VAL A 91 -15.75 -42.20 22.63
C VAL A 91 -14.97 -43.52 22.52
N TYR A 92 -15.50 -44.55 23.17
CA TYR A 92 -14.91 -45.88 23.22
C TYR A 92 -15.73 -46.88 22.40
N ILE A 93 -15.06 -47.60 21.50
CA ILE A 93 -15.65 -48.66 20.69
C ILE A 93 -15.27 -50.02 21.25
N THR A 94 -16.24 -50.92 21.35
CA THR A 94 -16.02 -52.33 21.73
C THR A 94 -15.82 -53.20 20.48
N PRO A 95 -14.92 -54.20 20.51
CA PRO A 95 -14.62 -55.05 19.36
C PRO A 95 -15.80 -55.93 18.94
N THR A 96 -16.74 -56.20 19.84
CA THR A 96 -17.90 -57.05 19.60
C THR A 96 -19.17 -56.26 19.25
N GLY A 97 -19.12 -54.93 19.20
CA GLY A 97 -20.28 -54.07 19.07
C GLY A 97 -20.23 -53.09 17.89
N LYS A 98 -21.39 -52.76 17.34
CA LYS A 98 -21.58 -51.62 16.41
C LYS A 98 -21.95 -50.33 17.14
N ARG A 99 -21.56 -50.22 18.41
CA ARG A 99 -21.94 -49.12 19.29
C ARG A 99 -20.71 -48.46 19.91
N TYR A 100 -20.75 -47.13 20.03
CA TYR A 100 -19.77 -46.35 20.78
C TYR A 100 -20.33 -45.97 22.17
N HIS A 101 -19.43 -45.81 23.14
CA HIS A 101 -19.74 -45.54 24.54
C HIS A 101 -18.99 -44.29 25.02
N THR A 102 -19.57 -43.51 25.94
CA THR A 102 -18.87 -42.39 26.60
C THR A 102 -17.79 -42.85 27.58
N HIS A 103 -17.91 -44.09 28.09
CA HIS A 103 -17.00 -44.68 29.08
C HIS A 103 -16.80 -46.18 28.77
N PRO A 104 -15.67 -46.79 29.18
CA PRO A 104 -15.46 -48.23 29.03
C PRO A 104 -16.48 -49.01 29.88
N HIS A 105 -17.41 -49.70 29.22
CA HIS A 105 -18.48 -50.46 29.85
C HIS A 105 -18.57 -51.86 29.23
N GLY A 106 -17.96 -52.85 29.89
CA GLY A 106 -17.94 -54.25 29.45
C GLY A 106 -16.57 -54.91 29.62
N ASN A 107 -16.48 -56.21 29.28
CA ASN A 107 -15.23 -56.96 29.29
C ASN A 107 -14.59 -56.93 27.90
N GLY A 108 -13.36 -56.41 27.78
CA GLY A 108 -12.60 -56.44 26.54
C GLY A 108 -11.63 -55.27 26.37
N SER A 109 -10.97 -55.25 25.22
CA SER A 109 -10.15 -54.11 24.78
C SER A 109 -11.05 -53.04 24.16
N PHE A 110 -10.88 -51.77 24.50
CA PHE A 110 -11.66 -50.66 23.95
C PHE A 110 -10.76 -49.79 23.07
N SER A 111 -11.27 -49.38 21.90
CA SER A 111 -10.57 -48.44 21.01
C SER A 111 -11.15 -47.05 21.18
N SER A 112 -10.31 -46.06 21.54
CA SER A 112 -10.72 -44.66 21.64
C SER A 112 -10.72 -43.99 20.26
N THR A 113 -11.80 -43.31 19.91
CA THR A 113 -11.94 -42.53 18.68
C THR A 113 -12.80 -41.29 18.93
N THR A 114 -12.94 -40.39 17.96
CA THR A 114 -13.90 -39.28 18.03
C THR A 114 -15.30 -39.74 17.63
N ILE A 115 -16.34 -39.06 18.11
CA ILE A 115 -17.74 -39.32 17.69
C ILE A 115 -17.83 -39.32 16.15
N GLU A 116 -17.17 -38.33 15.55
CA GLU A 116 -17.12 -38.05 14.12
C GLU A 116 -16.65 -39.26 13.30
N ASN A 117 -15.56 -39.87 13.76
CA ASN A 117 -14.97 -41.03 13.11
C ASN A 117 -15.79 -42.31 13.41
N ALA A 118 -16.39 -42.41 14.60
CA ALA A 118 -17.29 -43.52 14.92
C ALA A 118 -18.55 -43.50 14.04
N GLU A 119 -19.19 -42.33 13.86
CA GLU A 119 -20.35 -42.17 12.99
C GLU A 119 -19.98 -42.39 11.52
N ALA A 120 -18.83 -41.89 11.07
CA ALA A 120 -18.32 -42.13 9.71
C ALA A 120 -18.05 -43.62 9.42
N GLN A 121 -17.69 -44.40 10.43
CA GLN A 121 -17.53 -45.85 10.33
C GLN A 121 -18.85 -46.63 10.50
N GLY A 122 -19.97 -45.95 10.72
CA GLY A 122 -21.31 -46.55 10.86
C GLY A 122 -21.60 -47.13 12.25
N TYR A 123 -20.89 -46.68 13.29
CA TYR A 123 -21.23 -46.99 14.68
C TYR A 123 -22.37 -46.11 15.17
N THR A 124 -23.16 -46.64 16.10
CA THR A 124 -24.33 -45.98 16.70
C THR A 124 -24.11 -45.71 18.19
N PRO A 125 -24.78 -44.73 18.81
CA PRO A 125 -24.66 -44.52 20.24
C PRO A 125 -25.20 -45.71 21.05
N CYS A 126 -24.57 -46.01 22.18
CA CYS A 126 -25.06 -47.02 23.11
C CYS A 126 -26.24 -46.50 23.95
N GLU A 127 -27.41 -47.12 23.84
CA GLU A 127 -28.65 -46.75 24.58
C GLU A 127 -28.52 -46.72 26.12
N LYS A 128 -27.44 -47.28 26.69
CA LYS A 128 -27.23 -47.35 28.15
C LYS A 128 -26.20 -46.35 28.66
N CYS A 129 -25.26 -45.95 27.81
CA CYS A 129 -24.05 -45.23 28.23
C CYS A 129 -23.87 -43.90 27.47
N TYR A 130 -24.55 -43.72 26.36
CA TYR A 130 -24.66 -42.46 25.65
C TYR A 130 -26.02 -41.84 25.96
#